data_AF-A0A392UZD0-F1
#
_entry.id   AF-A0A392UZD0-F1
#
_cell.length_a   1.000
_cell.length_b   1.000
_cell.length_c   1.000
_cell.angle_alpha   90.00
_cell.angle_beta   90.00
_cell.angle_gamma   90.00
#
_symmetry.space_group_name_H-M   'P 1'
#
loop_
_entity.id
_entity.type
_entity.pdbx_description
1 polymer ?
#
loop_
_entity_poly.entity_id
_entity_poly.type
_entity_poly.pdbx_seq_one_letter_code
_entity_poly.pdbx_strand_id
1 'polypeptide(L)' 'TTGECVAAWDEVEELSAAASHARDKKKLDSDPLEAYCKDNPETDECRTYDN' A
#
# COMPACT_ATOMS: atom_id res chain seq x y z
N THR A 1 -18.06 4.51 -33.52
CA THR A 1 -17.16 5.20 -32.56
C THR A 1 -16.52 4.14 -31.68
N THR A 2 -15.27 3.78 -31.97
CA THR A 2 -14.56 2.66 -31.31
C THR A 2 -13.29 3.10 -30.60
N GLY A 3 -12.62 4.16 -31.08
CA GLY A 3 -11.41 4.70 -30.44
C GLY A 3 -11.66 5.42 -29.12
N GLU A 4 -12.73 6.22 -29.03
CA GLU A 4 -13.08 6.94 -27.79
C GLU A 4 -13.52 5.98 -26.67
N CYS A 5 -14.13 4.84 -27.03
CA CYS A 5 -14.50 3.81 -26.07
C CYS A 5 -13.25 3.10 -25.51
N VAL A 6 -12.29 2.76 -26.37
CA VAL A 6 -11.01 2.17 -25.94
C VAL A 6 -10.24 3.13 -25.06
N ALA A 7 -10.10 4.40 -25.47
CA ALA A 7 -9.41 5.42 -24.67
C ALA A 7 -10.04 5.62 -23.28
N ALA A 8 -11.38 5.58 -23.19
CA ALA A 8 -12.06 5.67 -21.90
C ALA A 8 -11.81 4.43 -21.01
N TRP A 9 -11.74 3.23 -21.60
CA TRP A 9 -11.41 2.02 -20.84
C TRP A 9 -9.94 1.97 -20.41
N ASP A 10 -9.02 2.41 -21.27
CA ASP A 10 -7.60 2.54 -20.93
C ASP A 10 -7.42 3.49 -19.74
N GLU A 11 -8.11 4.64 -19.74
CA GLU A 11 -8.06 5.58 -18.61
C GLU A 11 -8.58 4.95 -17.31
N VAL A 12 -9.72 4.24 -17.36
CA VAL A 12 -10.30 3.58 -16.19
C VAL A 12 -9.41 2.46 -15.66
N GLU A 13 -8.74 1.70 -16.55
CA GLU A 13 -7.77 0.68 -16.15
C GLU A 13 -6.63 1.31 -15.35
N GLU A 14 -6.01 2.35 -15.89
CA GLU A 14 -4.88 3.03 -15.27
C GLU A 14 -5.27 3.66 -13.93
N LEU A 15 -6.42 4.33 -13.85
CA LEU A 15 -6.94 4.89 -12.60
C LEU A 15 -7.22 3.82 -11.55
N SER A 16 -7.75 2.66 -11.97
CA SER A 16 -8.05 1.54 -11.07
C SER A 16 -6.77 0.90 -10.54
N ALA A 17 -5.75 0.75 -11.39
CA ALA A 17 -4.43 0.27 -11.00
C ALA A 17 -3.77 1.21 -9.99
N ALA A 18 -3.77 2.52 -10.26
CA ALA A 18 -3.24 3.53 -9.35
C ALA A 18 -3.97 3.54 -8.00
N ALA A 19 -5.30 3.42 -8.01
CA ALA A 19 -6.11 3.34 -6.80
C ALA A 19 -5.82 2.06 -5.99
N SER A 20 -5.68 0.90 -6.64
CA SER A 20 -5.32 -0.35 -5.96
C SER A 20 -3.95 -0.23 -5.30
N HIS A 21 -2.96 0.27 -6.02
CA HIS A 21 -1.61 0.43 -5.50
C HIS A 21 -1.57 1.42 -4.31
N ALA A 22 -2.33 2.52 -4.38
CA ALA A 22 -2.48 3.45 -3.26
C ALA A 22 -3.13 2.79 -2.03
N ARG A 23 -4.12 1.90 -2.24
CA ARG A 23 -4.75 1.14 -1.16
C ARG A 23 -3.79 0.12 -0.55
N ASP A 24 -3.01 -0.59 -1.35
CA ASP A 24 -2.06 -1.58 -0.86
C ASP A 24 -0.94 -0.94 -0.05
N LYS A 25 -0.44 0.24 -0.46
CA LYS A 25 0.49 1.03 0.36
C LYS A 25 -0.08 1.37 1.74
N LYS A 26 -1.35 1.76 1.82
CA LYS A 26 -2.02 2.03 3.10
C LYS A 26 -2.22 0.79 3.97
N LYS A 27 -2.24 -0.41 3.39
CA LYS A 27 -2.29 -1.66 4.17
C LYS A 27 -0.94 -1.98 4.81
N LEU A 28 0.18 -1.57 4.22
CA LEU A 28 1.49 -1.73 4.84
C LEU A 28 1.57 -0.94 6.16
N ASP A 29 1.07 0.30 6.17
CA ASP A 29 1.01 1.13 7.38
C ASP A 29 -0.14 0.76 8.34
N SER A 30 -0.81 -0.39 8.13
CA SER A 30 -1.99 -0.76 8.91
C SER A 30 -1.70 -1.60 10.15
N ASP A 31 -0.49 -2.14 10.29
CA ASP A 31 -0.10 -2.86 11.50
C ASP A 31 0.26 -1.86 12.61
N PRO A 32 -0.57 -1.72 13.66
CA PRO A 32 -0.28 -0.81 14.76
C PRO A 32 1.00 -1.19 15.49
N LEU A 33 1.39 -2.48 15.46
CA LEU A 33 2.62 -2.95 16.06
C LEU A 33 3.84 -2.45 15.30
N GLU A 34 3.82 -2.46 13.97
CA GLU A 34 4.93 -1.96 13.15
C GLU A 34 5.17 -0.46 13.38
N ALA A 35 4.10 0.32 13.46
CA ALA A 35 4.19 1.75 13.82
C ALA A 35 4.75 1.94 15.25
N TYR A 36 4.29 1.14 16.21
CA TYR A 36 4.77 1.19 17.59
C TYR A 36 6.25 0.81 17.71
N CYS A 37 6.68 -0.23 16.99
CA CYS A 37 8.07 -0.70 16.97
C CYS A 37 9.04 0.23 16.27
N LYS A 38 8.55 1.02 15.30
CA LYS A 38 9.35 2.06 14.66
C LYS A 38 9.72 3.17 15.65
N ASP A 39 8.80 3.53 16.54
CA ASP A 39 8.98 4.60 17.51
C ASP A 39 9.63 4.09 18.82
N ASN A 40 9.45 2.81 19.15
CA ASN A 40 9.96 2.17 20.38
C ASN A 40 10.64 0.83 20.06
N PRO A 41 11.78 0.83 19.33
CA PRO A 41 12.47 -0.41 18.92
C PRO A 41 13.04 -1.24 20.08
N GLU A 42 13.19 -0.63 21.26
CA GLU A 42 13.75 -1.25 22.45
C GLU A 42 12.73 -2.04 23.28
N THR A 43 11.43 -1.93 22.98
CA THR A 43 10.40 -2.64 23.75
C THR A 43 10.45 -4.14 23.46
N ASP A 44 9.99 -4.94 24.42
CA ASP A 44 10.07 -6.39 24.31
C ASP A 44 9.20 -6.93 23.15
N GLU A 45 8.17 -6.20 22.75
CA GLU A 45 7.31 -6.52 21.59
C GLU A 45 8.02 -6.31 20.24
N CYS A 46 9.10 -5.52 20.21
CA CYS A 46 9.73 -5.01 18.99
C CYS A 46 11.19 -5.46 18.82
N ARG A 47 11.67 -6.24 19.79
CA ARG A 47 13.05 -6.70 19.87
C ARG A 47 13.33 -7.79 18.84
N THR A 48 13.86 -7.40 17.69
CA THR A 48 14.30 -8.32 16.64
C THR A 48 15.78 -8.68 16.81
N TYR A 49 16.10 -9.97 16.82
CA TYR A 49 17.48 -10.45 16.86
C TYR A 49 17.90 -11.00 15.48
N ASP A 50 18.89 -10.36 14.86
CA ASP A 50 19.56 -10.91 13.67
C ASP A 50 20.45 -12.09 14.14
N ASN A 51 20.07 -13.33 13.82
CA ASN A 51 20.90 -14.54 14.01
C ASN A 51 21.45 -15.04 12.68
#